data_AF-A0A6F8UWJ8-F1
#
_entry.id   AF-A0A6F8UWJ8-F1
#
_cell.length_a   1.000
_cell.length_b   1.000
_cell.length_c   1.000
_cell.angle_alpha   90.00
_cell.angle_beta   90.00
_cell.angle_gamma   90.00
#
_symmetry.space_group_name_H-M   'P 1'
#
loop_
_entity.id
_entity.type
_entity.pdbx_description
1 polymer ?
#
loop_
_entity_poly.entity_id
_entity_poly.type
_entity_poly.pdbx_seq_one_letter_code
_entity_poly.pdbx_strand_id
1 'polypeptide(L)' 'MTYIGIDLGTSSIKAALLDDRQRLLATATRELAVARRAFPDDAAPSSPVRHPPERSGPFKASRGRS' A
#
# COMPACT_ATOMS: atom_id res chain seq x y z
N MET A 1 -2.21 -7.44 -36.03
CA MET A 1 -1.30 -7.37 -34.86
C MET A 1 -2.08 -7.81 -33.62
N THR A 2 -1.43 -8.36 -32.59
CA THR A 2 -2.09 -8.73 -31.33
C THR A 2 -1.50 -7.94 -30.16
N TYR A 3 -2.35 -7.55 -29.21
CA TYR A 3 -2.00 -6.81 -28.00
C TYR A 3 -2.42 -7.61 -26.78
N ILE A 4 -1.60 -7.61 -25.72
CA ILE A 4 -1.94 -8.25 -24.45
C ILE A 4 -2.13 -7.19 -23.36
N GLY A 5 -3.29 -7.20 -22.71
CA GLY A 5 -3.55 -6.48 -21.49
C GLY A 5 -3.40 -7.42 -20.30
N ILE A 6 -2.69 -6.98 -19.26
CA ILE A 6 -2.53 -7.72 -18.01
C ILE A 6 -2.97 -6.82 -16.86
N ASP A 7 -3.96 -7.29 -16.11
CA ASP A 7 -4.44 -6.69 -14.86
C ASP A 7 -3.93 -7.54 -13.68
N LEU A 8 -3.14 -6.92 -12.82
CA LEU A 8 -2.55 -7.55 -11.63
C LEU A 8 -3.32 -7.08 -10.39
N GLY A 9 -4.36 -7.82 -10.04
CA GLY A 9 -5.13 -7.59 -8.82
C GLY A 9 -4.50 -8.26 -7.59
N THR A 10 -5.08 -7.98 -6.42
CA THR A 10 -4.61 -8.53 -5.14
C THR A 10 -4.74 -10.06 -5.07
N SER A 11 -5.83 -10.61 -5.60
CA SER A 11 -6.16 -12.04 -5.48
C SER A 11 -6.16 -12.78 -6.81
N SER A 12 -5.92 -12.10 -7.94
CA SER A 12 -5.91 -12.75 -9.26
C SER A 12 -5.13 -11.94 -10.28
N ILE A 13 -4.68 -12.64 -11.31
CA ILE A 13 -4.18 -12.06 -12.56
C ILE A 13 -5.23 -12.30 -13.63
N LYS A 14 -5.54 -11.26 -14.39
CA LYS A 14 -6.42 -11.35 -15.57
C LYS A 14 -5.64 -10.90 -16.80
N ALA A 15 -5.72 -11.68 -17.86
CA ALA A 15 -5.13 -11.36 -19.15
C ALA A 15 -6.19 -11.32 -20.23
N ALA A 16 -6.08 -10.36 -21.14
CA ALA A 16 -6.91 -10.24 -22.34
C ALA A 16 -6.02 -10.10 -23.58
N LEU A 17 -6.27 -10.91 -24.60
CA LEU A 17 -5.64 -10.80 -25.91
C LEU A 17 -6.59 -10.07 -26.86
N LEU A 18 -6.12 -9.00 -27.48
CA LEU A 18 -6.89 -8.12 -28.37
C LEU A 18 -6.24 -8.09 -29.76
N ASP A 19 -7.05 -7.88 -30.79
CA ASP A 19 -6.54 -7.47 -32.12
C ASP A 19 -6.36 -5.95 -32.21
N ASP A 20 -5.93 -5.48 -33.39
CA ASP A 20 -5.71 -4.06 -33.71
C ASP A 20 -6.98 -3.23 -33.82
N ARG A 21 -8.14 -3.87 -33.89
CA ARG A 21 -9.45 -3.22 -33.81
C ARG A 21 -10.03 -3.28 -32.40
N GLN A 22 -9.20 -3.62 -31.41
CA GLN A 22 -9.57 -3.80 -30.01
C GLN A 22 -10.64 -4.87 -29.79
N ARG A 23 -10.75 -5.85 -30.70
CA ARG A 23 -11.66 -6.99 -30.51
C ARG A 23 -11.01 -8.02 -29.60
N LEU A 24 -11.78 -8.51 -28.63
CA LEU A 24 -11.35 -9.53 -27.70
C LEU A 24 -11.21 -10.89 -28.41
N LEU A 25 -10.00 -11.45 -28.37
CA LEU A 25 -9.68 -12.75 -28.96
C LEU A 25 -9.69 -13.86 -27.92
N ALA A 26 -9.16 -13.60 -26.73
CA ALA A 26 -9.11 -14.56 -25.63
C ALA A 26 -8.96 -13.88 -24.28
N THR A 27 -9.37 -14.57 -23.22
CA THR A 27 -9.10 -14.19 -21.82
C THR A 27 -8.52 -15.37 -21.05
N ALA A 28 -7.73 -15.06 -20.03
CA ALA A 28 -7.30 -16.03 -19.04
C ALA A 28 -7.30 -15.37 -17.66
N THR A 29 -7.71 -16.14 -16.64
CA THR A 29 -7.66 -15.71 -15.25
C THR A 29 -6.93 -16.74 -14.43
N ARG A 30 -6.09 -16.29 -13.50
CA ARG A 30 -5.43 -17.15 -12.53
C ARG A 30 -5.57 -16.55 -11.12
N GLU A 31 -6.10 -17.34 -10.20
CA GLU A 31 -6.15 -16.98 -8.78
C GLU A 31 -4.74 -16.94 -8.16
N LEU A 32 -4.54 -15.97 -7.27
CA LEU A 32 -3.33 -15.80 -6.47
C LEU A 32 -3.64 -16.12 -5.01
N ALA A 33 -2.80 -16.93 -4.38
CA ALA A 33 -2.87 -17.14 -2.96
C ALA A 33 -2.39 -15.88 -2.23
N VAL A 34 -3.22 -15.34 -1.35
CA VAL A 34 -2.87 -14.20 -0.49
C VAL A 34 -2.52 -14.74 0.90
N ALA A 35 -1.24 -14.66 1.26
CA ALA A 35 -0.80 -15.01 2.60
C ALA A 35 -0.80 -13.75 3.48
N ARG A 36 -1.60 -13.77 4.55
CA ARG A 36 -1.42 -12.81 5.65
C ARG A 36 -0.24 -13.30 6.47
N ARG A 37 0.81 -12.49 6.55
CA ARG A 37 1.88 -12.75 7.51
C ARG A 37 1.26 -12.63 8.90
N ALA A 38 1.21 -13.72 9.66
CA ALA A 38 0.99 -13.64 11.09
C ALA A 38 2.21 -12.88 11.64
N PHE A 39 2.00 -11.65 12.08
CA PHE A 39 2.88 -11.12 13.10
C PHE A 39 2.61 -12.01 14.32
N PRO A 40 3.63 -12.64 14.92
CA PRO A 40 3.39 -13.35 16.18
C PRO A 40 2.73 -12.35 17.14
N ASP A 41 1.66 -12.77 17.81
CA ASP A 41 0.99 -11.97 18.85
C ASP A 41 1.97 -11.54 19.97
N ASP A 42 3.15 -12.16 20.02
CA ASP A 42 4.26 -11.86 20.94
C ASP A 42 5.29 -10.85 20.42
N ALA A 43 5.17 -10.35 19.18
CA ALA A 43 5.72 -9.03 18.89
C ALA A 43 4.79 -8.02 19.55
N ALA A 44 4.88 -7.95 20.89
CA ALA A 44 4.30 -6.88 21.67
C ALA A 44 4.49 -5.58 20.87
N PRO A 45 3.44 -4.75 20.69
CA PRO A 45 3.62 -3.48 20.03
C PRO A 45 4.83 -2.84 20.68
N SER A 46 5.90 -2.62 19.90
CA SER A 46 7.10 -1.94 20.39
C SER A 46 6.57 -0.77 21.21
N SER A 47 6.87 -0.77 22.52
CA SER A 47 6.24 0.08 23.53
C SER A 47 5.79 1.39 22.90
N PRO A 48 4.53 1.83 23.08
CA PRO A 48 4.00 3.02 22.41
C PRO A 48 5.09 4.08 22.50
N VAL A 49 5.57 4.53 21.33
CA VAL A 49 6.64 5.52 21.24
C VAL A 49 6.32 6.57 22.28
N ARG A 50 7.11 6.61 23.35
CA ARG A 50 6.83 7.47 24.48
C ARG A 50 7.08 8.87 23.95
N HIS A 51 6.03 9.52 23.45
CA HIS A 51 6.10 10.92 23.12
C HIS A 51 6.65 11.60 24.37
N PRO A 52 7.78 12.31 24.29
CA PRO A 52 8.23 13.09 25.43
C PRO A 52 7.05 13.96 25.85
N PRO A 53 6.76 14.07 27.16
CA PRO A 53 5.64 14.88 27.62
C PRO A 53 5.76 16.25 26.95
N GLU A 54 4.67 16.70 26.34
CA GLU A 54 4.64 18.04 25.78
C GLU A 54 5.15 18.98 26.86
N ARG A 55 6.19 19.75 26.55
CA ARG A 55 6.71 20.77 27.46
C ARG A 55 5.58 21.78 27.67
N SER A 56 4.72 21.55 28.66
CA SER A 56 3.81 22.54 29.20
C SER A 56 4.62 23.54 30.03
N GLY A 57 5.46 24.30 29.34
CA GLY A 57 6.12 25.49 29.87
C GLY A 57 5.70 26.67 29.02
N PRO A 58 5.43 27.84 29.60
CA PRO A 58 5.03 29.00 28.82
C PRO A 58 6.13 29.32 27.81
N PHE A 59 5.75 29.38 26.53
CA PHE A 59 6.60 29.86 25.45
C PHE A 59 7.04 31.30 25.79
N LYS A 60 8.23 31.46 26.37
CA LYS A 60 8.85 32.79 26.50
C LYS A 60 9.34 33.21 25.12
N ALA A 61 8.48 33.88 24.37
CA ALA A 61 8.89 34.72 23.25
C ALA A 61 9.84 35.79 23.80
N SER A 62 11.15 35.61 23.62
CA SER A 62 12.11 36.69 23.78
C SER A 62 11.83 37.70 22.68
N ARG A 63 11.12 38.79 23.02
CA ARG A 63 11.07 40.00 22.18
C ARG A 63 12.50 40.51 22.05
N GLY A 64 13.08 40.36 20.86
CA GLY A 64 14.26 41.10 20.46
C GLY A 64 13.94 42.59 20.54
N ARG A 65 14.74 43.35 21.28
CA ARG A 65 14.74 44.81 21.21
C ARG A 65 15.53 45.22 19.97
N SER A 66 14.99 46.21 19.25
CA SER A 66 15.72 47.05 18.28
C SER A 66 16.96 47.67 18.90
#